data_AF-A0A847S230-F1
#
_entry.id   AF-A0A847S230-F1
#
_cell.length_a   1.000
_cell.length_b   1.000
_cell.length_c   1.000
_cell.angle_alpha   90.00
_cell.angle_beta   90.00
_cell.angle_gamma   90.00
#
_symmetry.space_group_name_H-M   'P 1'
#
loop_
_entity.id
_entity.type
_entity.pdbx_description
1 polymer ?
#
loop_
_entity_poly.entity_id
_entity_poly.type
_entity_poly.pdbx_seq_one_letter_code
_entity_poly.pdbx_strand_id
1 'polypeptide(L)'
;MKKTLLLLLLCIGSIRELTAQTTEKCCDNATCRAKAVSYAQTISALTKTLGKYQPQDSANEQLLTRLQQQHPQSYQDFIRVSRQTATFINDTLNGTCFADALPDDEANNVFQWLVYMNRQHIAHPEFPSSEFCGGLEKRFELSQGAANIFSSQVAYLGTVRGYLSYTFAGAGQCGGRFRVMAGPALFLRGNTFYTTLSTRLAVRVTDISVKKIPVGVGNLNAYTEYNTSFVHFNQVALGAELQLGPFGLNLSVNNELKSARMGFAVGIVLFHQPFKKRP
;
A
#
# COMPACT_ATOMS: atom_id res chain seq x y z
N MET A 1 17.14 -25.79 -9.89
CA MET A 1 17.02 -25.04 -8.62
C MET A 1 18.11 -23.98 -8.39
N LYS A 2 19.42 -24.26 -8.57
CA LYS A 2 20.49 -23.26 -8.33
C LYS A 2 20.40 -21.97 -9.16
N LYS A 3 19.88 -22.03 -10.41
CA LYS A 3 19.74 -20.86 -11.30
C LYS A 3 18.57 -19.94 -10.92
N THR A 4 17.51 -20.49 -10.33
CA THR A 4 16.31 -19.74 -9.89
C THR A 4 16.61 -18.86 -8.66
N LEU A 5 17.44 -19.36 -7.74
CA LEU A 5 17.88 -18.63 -6.56
C LEU A 5 18.79 -17.44 -6.94
N LEU A 6 19.64 -17.62 -7.95
CA LEU A 6 20.57 -16.59 -8.43
C LEU A 6 19.83 -15.40 -9.07
N LEU A 7 18.78 -15.66 -9.86
CA LEU A 7 17.93 -14.60 -10.44
C LEU A 7 17.13 -13.84 -9.37
N LEU A 8 16.64 -14.55 -8.34
CA LEU A 8 15.95 -13.91 -7.22
C LEU A 8 16.89 -12.98 -6.45
N LEU A 9 18.13 -13.41 -6.20
CA LEU A 9 19.17 -12.62 -5.52
C LEU A 9 19.63 -11.41 -6.33
N LEU A 10 19.75 -11.53 -7.66
CA LEU A 10 20.13 -10.43 -8.55
C LEU A 10 19.05 -9.34 -8.62
N CYS A 11 17.76 -9.70 -8.61
CA CYS A 11 16.65 -8.73 -8.57
C CYS A 11 16.53 -8.00 -7.22
N ILE A 12 16.95 -8.62 -6.11
CA ILE A 12 16.98 -7.98 -4.78
C ILE A 12 18.24 -7.11 -4.62
N GLY A 13 19.35 -7.51 -5.26
CA GLY A 13 20.62 -6.79 -5.21
C GLY A 13 20.61 -5.42 -5.88
N SER A 14 19.86 -5.25 -6.98
CA SER A 14 19.78 -3.99 -7.74
C SER A 14 18.86 -2.93 -7.11
N ILE A 15 18.19 -3.22 -6.00
CA ILE A 15 17.37 -2.24 -5.26
C ILE A 15 18.21 -1.49 -4.21
N ARG A 16 19.39 -1.99 -3.85
CA ARG A 16 20.21 -1.42 -2.77
C ARG A 16 20.80 -0.04 -3.07
N GLU A 17 20.92 0.35 -4.34
CA GLU A 17 21.55 1.62 -4.72
C GLU A 17 20.58 2.80 -4.81
N LEU A 18 19.26 2.59 -4.68
CA LEU A 18 18.27 3.67 -4.78
C LEU A 18 17.89 4.32 -3.43
N THR A 19 18.43 3.85 -2.30
CA THR A 19 18.04 4.33 -0.96
C THR A 19 19.25 4.68 -0.11
N ALA A 20 20.14 5.54 -0.61
CA ALA A 20 21.22 6.15 0.17
C ALA A 20 20.99 7.66 0.35
N GLN A 21 19.82 8.03 0.86
CA GLN A 21 19.69 9.22 1.70
C GLN A 21 19.34 8.71 3.09
N THR A 22 20.35 8.50 3.92
CA THR A 22 20.15 8.25 5.35
C THR A 22 19.64 9.54 6.00
N THR A 23 18.33 9.75 5.93
CA THR A 23 17.65 10.57 6.92
C THR A 23 17.93 9.95 8.28
N GLU A 24 18.57 10.70 9.17
CA GLU A 24 18.79 10.29 10.56
C GLU A 24 17.47 9.77 11.13
N LYS A 25 17.45 8.54 11.65
CA LYS A 25 16.21 7.95 12.18
C LYS A 25 15.75 8.79 13.37
N CYS A 26 14.46 9.11 13.43
CA CYS A 26 13.90 9.95 14.48
C CYS A 26 14.19 9.42 15.91
N CYS A 27 14.31 8.10 16.08
CA CYS A 27 14.70 7.48 17.34
C CYS A 27 16.09 7.91 17.83
N ASP A 28 17.00 8.19 16.91
CA ASP A 28 18.41 8.50 17.17
C ASP A 28 18.61 10.01 17.42
N ASN A 29 17.66 10.84 16.99
CA ASN A 29 17.65 12.28 17.22
C ASN A 29 16.86 12.64 18.50
N ALA A 30 17.54 13.17 19.52
CA ALA A 30 16.94 13.46 20.83
C ALA A 30 15.70 14.38 20.77
N THR A 31 15.74 15.41 19.90
CA THR A 31 14.63 16.36 19.73
C THR A 31 13.43 15.69 19.04
N CYS A 32 13.69 14.84 18.05
CA CYS A 32 12.65 14.09 17.36
C CYS A 32 12.00 13.04 18.28
N ARG A 33 12.82 12.28 19.01
CA ARG A 33 12.38 11.32 20.02
C ARG A 33 11.50 11.97 21.10
N ALA A 34 11.91 13.13 21.62
CA ALA A 34 11.13 13.84 22.63
C ALA A 34 9.73 14.24 22.12
N LYS A 35 9.63 14.68 20.86
CA LYS A 35 8.33 14.96 20.22
C LYS A 35 7.48 13.69 20.04
N ALA A 36 8.08 12.59 19.58
CA ALA A 36 7.39 11.31 19.43
C ALA A 36 6.80 10.82 20.75
N VAL A 37 7.58 10.87 21.83
CA VAL A 37 7.16 10.49 23.19
C VAL A 37 6.02 11.39 23.68
N SER A 38 6.13 12.72 23.49
CA SER A 38 5.10 13.67 23.89
C SER A 38 3.76 13.40 23.18
N TYR A 39 3.78 13.12 21.88
CA TYR A 39 2.57 12.76 21.14
C TYR A 39 1.98 11.42 21.60
N ALA A 40 2.82 10.40 21.82
CA ALA A 40 2.39 9.09 22.29
C ALA A 40 1.69 9.19 23.65
N GLN A 41 2.26 9.92 24.60
CA GLN A 41 1.68 10.15 25.92
C GLN A 41 0.35 10.92 25.84
N THR A 42 0.31 11.98 25.03
CA THR A 42 -0.90 12.82 24.90
C THR A 42 -2.06 12.02 24.30
N ILE A 43 -1.80 11.22 23.27
CA ILE A 43 -2.84 10.38 22.64
C ILE A 43 -3.24 9.22 23.53
N SER A 44 -2.30 8.56 24.22
CA SER A 44 -2.63 7.52 25.21
C SER A 44 -3.60 8.08 26.26
N ALA A 45 -3.33 9.26 26.82
CA ALA A 45 -4.22 9.89 27.79
C ALA A 45 -5.63 10.17 27.21
N LEU A 46 -5.72 10.70 26.00
CA LEU A 46 -7.01 10.99 25.35
C LEU A 46 -7.81 9.72 25.03
N THR A 47 -7.13 8.66 24.57
CA THR A 47 -7.80 7.39 24.25
C THR A 47 -8.23 6.62 25.50
N LYS A 48 -7.57 6.82 26.65
CA LYS A 48 -8.07 6.33 27.95
C LYS A 48 -9.40 6.95 28.34
N THR A 49 -9.58 8.25 28.07
CA THR A 49 -10.84 8.95 28.33
C THR A 49 -11.97 8.46 27.41
N LEU A 50 -11.66 8.13 26.15
CA LEU A 50 -12.63 7.56 25.21
C LEU A 50 -12.95 6.08 25.48
N GLY A 51 -11.99 5.36 26.02
CA GLY A 51 -12.06 3.91 26.20
C GLY A 51 -11.60 3.14 24.97
N LYS A 52 -11.90 1.84 24.98
CA LYS A 52 -11.42 0.91 23.95
C LYS A 52 -12.13 1.14 22.62
N TYR A 53 -11.36 1.21 21.54
CA TYR A 53 -11.85 1.23 20.17
C TYR A 53 -12.73 0.01 19.90
N GLN A 54 -13.84 0.24 19.20
CA GLN A 54 -14.82 -0.77 18.86
C GLN A 54 -14.69 -1.17 17.38
N PRO A 55 -14.84 -2.45 17.01
CA PRO A 55 -14.79 -2.88 15.60
C PRO A 55 -15.86 -2.26 14.70
N GLN A 56 -16.95 -1.73 15.28
CA GLN A 56 -18.07 -1.12 14.57
C GLN A 56 -17.92 0.40 14.61
N ASP A 57 -17.81 1.06 13.46
CA ASP A 57 -17.57 2.51 13.38
C ASP A 57 -18.68 3.35 14.02
N SER A 58 -19.94 2.88 13.99
CA SER A 58 -21.07 3.56 14.64
C SER A 58 -20.92 3.65 16.17
N ALA A 59 -20.30 2.65 16.80
CA ALA A 59 -20.04 2.68 18.23
C ALA A 59 -18.93 3.70 18.58
N ASN A 60 -17.91 3.82 17.74
CA ASN A 60 -16.84 4.82 17.92
C ASN A 60 -17.35 6.25 17.69
N GLU A 61 -18.24 6.44 16.72
CA GLU A 61 -18.89 7.72 16.46
C GLU A 61 -19.67 8.19 17.69
N GLN A 62 -20.46 7.31 18.31
CA GLN A 62 -21.18 7.61 19.55
C GLN A 62 -20.27 7.97 20.73
N LEU A 63 -19.08 7.35 20.82
CA LEU A 63 -18.09 7.68 21.84
C LEU A 63 -17.51 9.08 21.61
N LEU A 64 -17.22 9.44 20.36
CA LEU A 64 -16.75 10.78 20.01
C LEU A 64 -17.82 11.85 20.18
N THR A 65 -19.08 11.58 19.81
CA THR A 65 -20.19 12.51 20.05
C THR A 65 -20.35 12.76 21.55
N ARG A 66 -20.24 11.72 22.38
CA ARG A 66 -20.24 11.88 23.85
C ARG A 66 -19.05 12.71 24.32
N LEU A 67 -17.85 12.45 23.82
CA LEU A 67 -16.67 13.26 24.16
C LEU A 67 -16.85 14.72 23.75
N GLN A 68 -17.39 14.99 22.56
CA GLN A 68 -17.64 16.33 22.06
C GLN A 68 -18.65 17.09 22.94
N GLN A 69 -19.69 16.40 23.42
CA GLN A 69 -20.73 17.00 24.26
C GLN A 69 -20.25 17.21 25.71
N GLN A 70 -19.51 16.25 26.27
CA GLN A 70 -19.15 16.24 27.69
C GLN A 70 -17.80 16.92 27.96
N HIS A 71 -16.85 16.80 27.03
CA HIS A 71 -15.47 17.29 27.15
C HIS A 71 -15.01 17.96 25.83
N PRO A 72 -15.61 19.09 25.44
CA PRO A 72 -15.36 19.72 24.14
C PRO A 72 -13.90 20.08 23.92
N GLN A 73 -13.17 20.46 24.98
CA GLN A 73 -11.74 20.76 24.87
C GLN A 73 -10.91 19.50 24.59
N SER A 74 -11.18 18.39 25.28
CA SER A 74 -10.52 17.11 25.01
C SER A 74 -10.81 16.60 23.60
N TYR A 75 -12.02 16.83 23.08
CA TYR A 75 -12.36 16.52 21.69
C TYR A 75 -11.54 17.36 20.70
N GLN A 76 -11.43 18.68 20.91
CA GLN A 76 -10.61 19.56 20.06
C GLN A 76 -9.12 19.20 20.13
N ASP A 77 -8.62 18.89 21.33
CA ASP A 77 -7.25 18.41 21.53
C ASP A 77 -7.01 17.08 20.82
N PHE A 78 -7.99 16.17 20.82
CA PHE A 78 -7.85 14.90 20.15
C PHE A 78 -7.77 15.04 18.63
N ILE A 79 -8.58 15.92 18.03
CA ILE A 79 -8.45 16.27 16.61
C ILE A 79 -7.07 16.86 16.33
N ARG A 80 -6.67 17.87 17.10
CA ARG A 80 -5.41 18.61 16.90
C ARG A 80 -4.19 17.69 17.02
N VAL A 81 -4.12 16.90 18.08
CA VAL A 81 -2.97 16.03 18.36
C VAL A 81 -2.94 14.85 17.40
N SER A 82 -4.09 14.27 17.02
CA SER A 82 -4.14 13.25 15.96
C SER A 82 -3.57 13.79 14.65
N ARG A 83 -3.93 15.04 14.28
CA ARG A 83 -3.38 15.72 13.10
C ARG A 83 -1.88 15.94 13.17
N GLN A 84 -1.40 16.49 14.27
CA GLN A 84 0.03 16.73 14.47
C GLN A 84 0.83 15.42 14.43
N THR A 85 0.28 14.35 15.01
CA THR A 85 0.93 13.03 15.05
C THR A 85 0.96 12.38 13.68
N ALA A 86 -0.13 12.46 12.91
CA ALA A 86 -0.18 11.93 11.55
C ALA A 86 0.85 12.62 10.64
N THR A 87 0.91 13.96 10.67
CA THR A 87 1.92 14.73 9.93
C THR A 87 3.33 14.34 10.37
N PHE A 88 3.58 14.26 11.68
CA PHE A 88 4.88 13.87 12.22
C PHE A 88 5.33 12.48 11.78
N ILE A 89 4.46 11.47 11.83
CA ILE A 89 4.77 10.10 11.39
C ILE A 89 5.09 10.08 9.88
N ASN A 90 4.33 10.84 9.08
CA ASN A 90 4.53 10.93 7.64
C ASN A 90 5.86 11.62 7.28
N ASP A 91 6.14 12.78 7.89
CA ASP A 91 7.33 13.59 7.61
C ASP A 91 8.62 12.91 8.04
N THR A 92 8.54 12.06 9.07
CA THR A 92 9.72 11.37 9.63
C THR A 92 9.88 9.93 9.15
N LEU A 93 8.87 9.35 8.47
CA LEU A 93 8.80 7.92 8.13
C LEU A 93 9.05 6.98 9.34
N ASN A 94 8.88 7.47 10.57
CA ASN A 94 9.33 6.81 11.80
C ASN A 94 8.17 6.53 12.76
N GLY A 95 7.25 5.66 12.33
CA GLY A 95 6.20 5.14 13.20
C GLY A 95 6.71 4.28 14.37
N THR A 96 7.95 3.80 14.30
CA THR A 96 8.59 2.94 15.32
C THR A 96 8.86 3.68 16.63
N CYS A 97 9.41 4.89 16.61
CA CYS A 97 9.70 5.67 17.83
C CYS A 97 8.43 5.99 18.64
N PHE A 98 7.37 6.38 17.91
CA PHE A 98 6.06 6.63 18.49
C PHE A 98 5.45 5.35 19.05
N ALA A 99 5.53 4.22 18.32
CA ALA A 99 5.05 2.92 18.78
C ALA A 99 5.78 2.44 20.04
N ASP A 100 7.10 2.60 20.10
CA ASP A 100 7.95 2.15 21.22
C ASP A 100 7.72 3.00 22.49
N ALA A 101 7.19 4.22 22.34
CA ALA A 101 6.83 5.08 23.47
C ALA A 101 5.46 4.74 24.08
N LEU A 102 4.68 3.85 23.47
CA LEU A 102 3.39 3.40 23.98
C LEU A 102 3.56 2.10 24.78
N PRO A 103 2.83 1.93 25.90
CA PRO A 103 2.71 0.62 26.55
C PRO A 103 2.16 -0.42 25.57
N ASP A 104 2.70 -1.65 25.60
CA ASP A 104 2.33 -2.71 24.63
C ASP A 104 0.83 -3.05 24.66
N ASP A 105 0.18 -2.93 25.81
CA ASP A 105 -1.26 -3.18 26.02
C ASP A 105 -2.15 -2.03 25.54
N GLU A 106 -1.60 -0.83 25.39
CA GLU A 106 -2.32 0.37 24.93
C GLU A 106 -2.07 0.69 23.46
N ALA A 107 -0.93 0.27 22.91
CA ALA A 107 -0.47 0.63 21.58
C ALA A 107 -1.54 0.35 20.51
N ASN A 108 -2.12 -0.86 20.51
CA ASN A 108 -3.14 -1.23 19.54
C ASN A 108 -4.39 -0.33 19.62
N ASN A 109 -4.85 0.01 20.84
CA ASN A 109 -6.00 0.88 21.03
C ASN A 109 -5.73 2.30 20.52
N VAL A 110 -4.57 2.85 20.90
CA VAL A 110 -4.10 4.17 20.48
C VAL A 110 -4.04 4.27 18.97
N PHE A 111 -3.45 3.27 18.31
CA PHE A 111 -3.32 3.28 16.88
C PHE A 111 -4.65 3.14 16.14
N GLN A 112 -5.58 2.32 16.62
CA GLN A 112 -6.92 2.21 16.02
C GLN A 112 -7.67 3.53 16.09
N TRP A 113 -7.60 4.20 17.24
CA TRP A 113 -8.17 5.53 17.44
C TRP A 113 -7.52 6.60 16.55
N LEU A 114 -6.20 6.58 16.39
CA LEU A 114 -5.51 7.48 15.47
C LEU A 114 -5.93 7.26 14.02
N VAL A 115 -6.01 6.00 13.57
CA VAL A 115 -6.50 5.69 12.21
C VAL A 115 -7.91 6.20 12.01
N TYR A 116 -8.79 5.99 12.99
CA TYR A 116 -10.17 6.47 12.93
C TYR A 116 -10.24 8.01 12.88
N MET A 117 -9.58 8.71 13.80
CA MET A 117 -9.59 10.18 13.85
C MET A 117 -8.98 10.82 12.62
N ASN A 118 -7.91 10.21 12.12
CA ASN A 118 -7.30 10.66 10.88
C ASN A 118 -8.33 10.53 9.75
N ARG A 119 -9.00 9.38 9.58
CA ARG A 119 -10.04 9.17 8.53
C ARG A 119 -11.16 10.21 8.59
N GLN A 120 -11.56 10.64 9.78
CA GLN A 120 -12.68 11.58 9.98
C GLN A 120 -12.31 13.06 9.82
N HIS A 121 -11.10 13.48 10.24
CA HIS A 121 -10.81 14.91 10.47
C HIS A 121 -9.54 15.45 9.81
N ILE A 122 -8.65 14.58 9.39
CA ILE A 122 -7.52 14.97 8.56
C ILE A 122 -7.97 14.60 7.17
N ALA A 123 -8.12 15.60 6.29
CA ALA A 123 -8.41 15.40 4.88
C ALA A 123 -7.68 14.13 4.44
N HIS A 124 -8.47 13.06 4.25
CA HIS A 124 -8.09 11.67 4.09
C HIS A 124 -6.62 11.42 4.49
N PRO A 125 -6.28 10.79 5.64
CA PRO A 125 -5.03 10.06 5.71
C PRO A 125 -5.09 9.11 4.54
N GLU A 126 -4.52 9.58 3.45
CA GLU A 126 -4.35 8.86 2.25
C GLU A 126 -3.23 7.90 2.60
N PHE A 127 -3.58 6.88 3.37
CA PHE A 127 -3.11 5.56 3.04
C PHE A 127 -4.22 4.88 2.23
N PRO A 128 -4.45 5.30 0.98
CA PRO A 128 -5.04 4.40 0.04
C PRO A 128 -3.94 3.41 -0.30
N SER A 129 -4.26 2.14 -0.44
CA SER A 129 -3.72 1.49 -1.62
C SER A 129 -4.20 2.37 -2.78
N SER A 130 -3.36 3.29 -3.27
CA SER A 130 -3.68 4.19 -4.41
C SER A 130 -4.14 3.37 -5.61
N GLU A 131 -3.77 2.10 -5.62
CA GLU A 131 -4.37 1.03 -6.38
C GLU A 131 -5.92 1.08 -6.35
N PHE A 132 -6.59 0.93 -5.20
CA PHE A 132 -8.04 0.70 -5.14
C PHE A 132 -8.86 1.93 -4.69
N CYS A 133 -8.50 3.13 -5.12
CA CYS A 133 -9.34 4.30 -4.97
C CYS A 133 -10.43 4.37 -6.04
N GLY A 134 -11.67 4.66 -5.64
CA GLY A 134 -12.81 4.73 -6.53
C GLY A 134 -12.62 5.77 -7.63
N GLY A 135 -12.93 5.40 -8.86
CA GLY A 135 -12.84 6.28 -10.02
C GLY A 135 -11.80 5.83 -11.04
N LEU A 136 -11.50 6.75 -11.97
CA LEU A 136 -10.60 6.53 -13.10
C LEU A 136 -9.19 7.02 -12.77
N GLU A 137 -8.21 6.13 -12.88
CA GLU A 137 -6.81 6.38 -12.55
C GLU A 137 -5.88 5.90 -13.68
N LYS A 138 -4.70 6.51 -13.78
CA LYS A 138 -3.63 6.05 -14.67
C LYS A 138 -2.61 5.25 -13.88
N ARG A 139 -2.17 4.14 -14.44
CA ARG A 139 -1.19 3.26 -13.83
C ARG A 139 -0.12 2.88 -14.83
N PHE A 140 1.13 2.95 -14.42
CA PHE A 140 2.25 2.47 -15.21
C PHE A 140 3.02 1.41 -14.43
N GLU A 141 3.39 0.32 -15.10
CA GLU A 141 4.13 -0.78 -14.49
C GLU A 141 5.37 -1.10 -15.33
N LEU A 142 6.51 -1.20 -14.65
CA LEU A 142 7.74 -1.77 -15.18
C LEU A 142 8.07 -2.99 -14.34
N SER A 143 8.22 -4.16 -14.95
CA SER A 143 8.52 -5.38 -14.20
C SER A 143 9.48 -6.29 -14.93
N GLN A 144 10.21 -7.08 -14.16
CA GLN A 144 11.13 -8.10 -14.63
C GLN A 144 10.96 -9.39 -13.83
N GLY A 145 11.28 -10.52 -14.42
CA GLY A 145 11.19 -11.80 -13.76
C GLY A 145 11.46 -12.95 -14.71
N ALA A 146 10.78 -14.07 -14.48
CA ALA A 146 11.02 -15.29 -15.20
C ALA A 146 9.70 -15.98 -15.55
N ALA A 147 9.60 -16.46 -16.78
CA ALA A 147 8.58 -17.38 -17.24
C ALA A 147 9.09 -18.83 -17.15
N ASN A 148 8.18 -19.77 -16.89
CA ASN A 148 8.41 -21.22 -16.87
C ASN A 148 9.40 -21.69 -15.79
N ILE A 149 9.28 -21.17 -14.57
CA ILE A 149 10.26 -21.33 -13.48
C ILE A 149 10.47 -22.77 -12.98
N PHE A 150 9.56 -23.70 -13.32
CA PHE A 150 9.64 -25.12 -12.99
C PHE A 150 10.05 -26.01 -14.18
N SER A 151 10.36 -25.40 -15.33
CA SER A 151 10.82 -26.12 -16.52
C SER A 151 12.33 -25.99 -16.72
N SER A 152 12.90 -26.85 -17.56
CA SER A 152 14.29 -26.71 -18.03
C SER A 152 14.51 -25.51 -18.96
N GLN A 153 13.43 -24.87 -19.44
CA GLN A 153 13.44 -23.74 -20.38
C GLN A 153 12.89 -22.46 -19.71
N VAL A 154 13.53 -22.07 -18.61
CA VAL A 154 13.25 -20.77 -17.96
C VAL A 154 13.61 -19.65 -18.94
N ALA A 155 12.67 -18.75 -19.19
CA ALA A 155 12.88 -17.58 -20.03
C ALA A 155 12.83 -16.31 -19.18
N TYR A 156 13.69 -15.35 -19.48
CA TYR A 156 13.56 -14.01 -18.94
C TYR A 156 12.23 -13.40 -19.37
N LEU A 157 11.58 -12.68 -18.45
CA LEU A 157 10.35 -11.93 -18.70
C LEU A 157 10.59 -10.48 -18.28
N GLY A 158 10.57 -9.55 -19.22
CA GLY A 158 10.47 -8.12 -18.97
C GLY A 158 9.12 -7.60 -19.42
N THR A 159 8.54 -6.64 -18.72
CA THR A 159 7.24 -6.08 -19.09
C THR A 159 7.16 -4.60 -18.80
N VAL A 160 6.55 -3.85 -19.71
CA VAL A 160 6.16 -2.45 -19.53
C VAL A 160 4.67 -2.34 -19.83
N ARG A 161 3.88 -1.74 -18.94
CA ARG A 161 2.43 -1.61 -19.11
C ARG A 161 1.99 -0.19 -18.78
N GLY A 162 1.10 0.36 -19.59
CA GLY A 162 0.33 1.54 -19.28
C GLY A 162 -1.15 1.19 -19.23
N TYR A 163 -1.83 1.52 -18.14
CA TYR A 163 -3.24 1.24 -17.94
C TYR A 163 -4.03 2.50 -17.65
N LEU A 164 -5.20 2.58 -18.28
CA LEU A 164 -6.35 3.26 -17.70
C LEU A 164 -7.03 2.25 -16.77
N SER A 165 -7.32 2.68 -15.56
CA SER A 165 -7.79 1.82 -14.49
C SER A 165 -9.03 2.41 -13.86
N TYR A 166 -10.03 1.57 -13.57
CA TYR A 166 -11.26 1.97 -12.92
C TYR A 166 -11.54 1.04 -11.75
N THR A 167 -11.59 1.60 -10.54
CA THR A 167 -11.92 0.86 -9.32
C THR A 167 -13.36 1.13 -8.92
N PHE A 168 -14.07 0.06 -8.60
CA PHE A 168 -15.43 0.11 -8.06
C PHE A 168 -15.37 0.36 -6.54
N ALA A 169 -15.55 1.62 -6.14
CA ALA A 169 -15.73 2.05 -4.76
C ALA A 169 -16.66 3.27 -4.71
N GLY A 170 -17.13 3.66 -3.52
CA GLY A 170 -17.86 4.91 -3.35
C GLY A 170 -17.05 6.11 -3.83
N ALA A 171 -17.70 7.15 -4.33
CA ALA A 171 -17.01 8.34 -4.85
C ALA A 171 -16.13 8.98 -3.76
N GLY A 172 -14.83 9.15 -4.04
CA GLY A 172 -13.85 9.66 -3.07
C GLY A 172 -13.43 8.66 -1.99
N GLN A 173 -13.95 7.44 -2.02
CA GLN A 173 -13.55 6.39 -1.10
C GLN A 173 -12.47 5.51 -1.71
N CYS A 174 -11.54 5.08 -0.87
CA CYS A 174 -10.53 4.10 -1.23
C CYS A 174 -10.76 2.78 -0.52
N GLY A 175 -10.25 1.71 -1.12
CA GLY A 175 -10.41 0.35 -0.64
C GLY A 175 -11.47 -0.47 -1.37
N GLY A 176 -11.78 -0.10 -2.62
CA GLY A 176 -12.59 -0.93 -3.51
C GLY A 176 -12.03 -2.35 -3.61
N ARG A 177 -12.92 -3.33 -3.79
CA ARG A 177 -12.51 -4.74 -3.92
C ARG A 177 -12.19 -5.14 -5.35
N PHE A 178 -12.70 -4.41 -6.33
CA PHE A 178 -12.65 -4.77 -7.73
C PHE A 178 -12.10 -3.62 -8.56
N ARG A 179 -11.15 -3.92 -9.44
CA ARG A 179 -10.62 -2.98 -10.43
C ARG A 179 -10.54 -3.61 -11.80
N VAL A 180 -10.88 -2.82 -12.81
CA VAL A 180 -10.64 -3.16 -14.23
C VAL A 180 -9.61 -2.21 -14.80
N MET A 181 -8.72 -2.74 -15.62
CA MET A 181 -7.62 -2.02 -16.26
C MET A 181 -7.56 -2.37 -17.74
N ALA A 182 -7.21 -1.41 -18.56
CA ALA A 182 -7.00 -1.61 -19.99
C ALA A 182 -5.96 -0.64 -20.54
N GLY A 183 -5.08 -1.11 -21.41
CA GLY A 183 -4.09 -0.26 -22.07
C GLY A 183 -2.93 -1.01 -22.72
N PRO A 184 -1.98 -0.28 -23.31
CA PRO A 184 -0.86 -0.88 -24.03
C PRO A 184 0.11 -1.61 -23.10
N ALA A 185 0.65 -2.71 -23.61
CA ALA A 185 1.67 -3.50 -22.94
C ALA A 185 2.77 -3.93 -23.91
N LEU A 186 4.00 -3.93 -23.42
CA LEU A 186 5.20 -4.45 -24.05
C LEU A 186 5.73 -5.60 -23.21
N PHE A 187 5.98 -6.74 -23.83
CA PHE A 187 6.60 -7.91 -23.20
C PHE A 187 7.92 -8.20 -23.89
N LEU A 188 8.97 -8.42 -23.11
CA LEU A 188 10.25 -8.95 -23.56
C LEU A 188 10.34 -10.38 -23.03
N ARG A 189 10.42 -11.37 -23.93
CA ARG A 189 10.62 -12.78 -23.56
C ARG A 189 11.83 -13.31 -24.31
N GLY A 190 12.89 -13.66 -23.58
CA GLY A 190 14.19 -13.91 -24.20
C GLY A 190 14.69 -12.64 -24.93
N ASN A 191 14.87 -12.72 -26.25
CA ASN A 191 15.34 -11.62 -27.09
C ASN A 191 14.24 -10.99 -27.98
N THR A 192 12.98 -11.35 -27.77
CA THR A 192 11.86 -10.89 -28.62
C THR A 192 10.94 -9.95 -27.85
N PHE A 193 10.61 -8.82 -28.47
CA PHE A 193 9.63 -7.85 -27.98
C PHE A 193 8.25 -8.11 -28.59
N TYR A 194 7.22 -8.01 -27.75
CA TYR A 194 5.82 -8.19 -28.13
C TYR A 194 5.01 -7.00 -27.65
N THR A 195 4.34 -6.33 -28.58
CA THR A 195 3.44 -5.20 -28.27
C THR A 195 2.00 -5.65 -28.39
N THR A 196 1.18 -5.40 -27.37
CA THR A 196 -0.22 -5.83 -27.33
C THR A 196 -1.07 -4.83 -26.57
N LEU A 197 -2.38 -4.91 -26.76
CA LEU A 197 -3.32 -4.36 -25.80
C LEU A 197 -3.55 -5.40 -24.69
N SER A 198 -3.53 -4.93 -23.45
CA SER A 198 -3.71 -5.74 -22.24
C SER A 198 -4.93 -5.23 -21.48
N THR A 199 -5.79 -6.15 -21.07
CA THR A 199 -6.86 -5.89 -20.12
C THR A 199 -6.64 -6.72 -18.87
N ARG A 200 -6.84 -6.14 -17.70
CA ARG A 200 -6.64 -6.81 -16.42
C ARG A 200 -7.83 -6.57 -15.50
N LEU A 201 -8.33 -7.64 -14.90
CA LEU A 201 -9.30 -7.57 -13.83
C LEU A 201 -8.61 -8.00 -12.54
N ALA A 202 -8.61 -7.13 -11.53
CA ALA A 202 -7.95 -7.34 -10.26
C ALA A 202 -8.96 -7.29 -9.11
N VAL A 203 -8.77 -8.20 -8.15
CA VAL A 203 -9.55 -8.34 -6.93
C VAL A 203 -8.63 -8.19 -5.75
N ARG A 204 -8.93 -7.26 -4.85
CA ARG A 204 -8.23 -7.09 -3.58
C ARG A 204 -8.65 -8.21 -2.63
N VAL A 205 -7.68 -8.96 -2.13
CA VAL A 205 -7.90 -10.07 -1.20
C VAL A 205 -7.82 -9.57 0.23
N THR A 206 -6.72 -8.93 0.60
CA THR A 206 -6.49 -8.42 1.96
C THR A 206 -5.38 -7.38 1.97
N ASP A 207 -5.25 -6.67 3.08
CA ASP A 207 -4.19 -5.67 3.28
C ASP A 207 -2.96 -6.27 3.94
N ILE A 208 -1.80 -5.76 3.53
CA ILE A 208 -0.54 -6.03 4.19
C ILE A 208 -0.39 -4.92 5.22
N SER A 209 -0.53 -5.24 6.50
CA SER A 209 -0.39 -4.28 7.60
C SER A 209 0.76 -4.69 8.52
N VAL A 210 1.48 -3.72 9.07
CA VAL A 210 2.52 -3.99 10.06
C VAL A 210 1.86 -4.28 11.41
N LYS A 211 2.16 -5.42 12.05
CA LYS A 211 1.44 -5.90 13.26
C LYS A 211 1.32 -4.88 14.42
N LYS A 212 2.25 -3.91 14.53
CA LYS A 212 2.23 -2.86 15.56
C LYS A 212 1.65 -1.52 15.09
N ILE A 213 1.40 -1.35 13.80
CA ILE A 213 0.92 -0.10 13.20
C ILE A 213 -0.17 -0.47 12.19
N PRO A 214 -1.46 -0.15 12.44
CA PRO A 214 -2.57 -0.38 11.52
C PRO A 214 -2.55 0.58 10.32
N VAL A 215 -1.35 0.93 9.86
CA VAL A 215 -1.08 1.50 8.55
C VAL A 215 -0.88 0.29 7.65
N GLY A 216 -1.79 0.10 6.70
CA GLY A 216 -1.50 -0.77 5.56
C GLY A 216 -0.21 -0.28 4.92
N VAL A 217 0.63 -1.17 4.46
CA VAL A 217 1.83 -0.85 3.66
C VAL A 217 1.69 -1.38 2.24
N GLY A 218 0.53 -1.95 1.92
CA GLY A 218 0.30 -2.67 0.68
C GLY A 218 -0.97 -3.51 0.71
N ASN A 219 -1.16 -4.31 -0.34
CA ASN A 219 -2.25 -5.25 -0.46
C ASN A 219 -1.82 -6.55 -1.15
N LEU A 220 -2.56 -7.61 -0.85
CA LEU A 220 -2.59 -8.82 -1.64
C LEU A 220 -3.77 -8.74 -2.60
N ASN A 221 -3.51 -9.03 -3.86
CA ASN A 221 -4.52 -9.06 -4.91
C ASN A 221 -4.42 -10.33 -5.75
N ALA A 222 -5.54 -10.68 -6.37
CA ALA A 222 -5.61 -11.72 -7.39
C ALA A 222 -6.07 -11.05 -8.68
N TYR A 223 -5.45 -11.37 -9.80
CA TYR A 223 -5.85 -10.77 -11.08
C TYR A 223 -5.77 -11.75 -12.23
N THR A 224 -6.58 -11.50 -13.24
CA THR A 224 -6.49 -12.12 -14.55
C THR A 224 -6.14 -11.07 -15.58
N GLU A 225 -5.26 -11.41 -16.50
CA GLU A 225 -4.81 -10.54 -17.58
C GLU A 225 -5.05 -11.23 -18.92
N TYR A 226 -5.66 -10.49 -19.84
CA TYR A 226 -5.93 -10.91 -21.21
C TYR A 226 -5.21 -9.98 -22.18
N ASN A 227 -4.55 -10.56 -23.17
CA ASN A 227 -3.76 -9.87 -24.18
C ASN A 227 -4.30 -10.19 -25.56
N THR A 228 -4.60 -9.16 -26.35
CA THR A 228 -5.35 -9.30 -27.62
C THR A 228 -4.62 -10.10 -28.69
N SER A 229 -3.30 -9.94 -28.79
CA SER A 229 -2.52 -10.47 -29.93
C SER A 229 -1.76 -11.74 -29.61
N PHE A 230 -1.61 -12.07 -28.32
CA PHE A 230 -0.69 -13.10 -27.86
C PHE A 230 -1.28 -13.87 -26.68
N VAL A 231 -2.08 -14.89 -27.00
CA VAL A 231 -2.77 -15.76 -26.02
C VAL A 231 -1.83 -16.44 -25.01
N HIS A 232 -0.54 -16.52 -25.30
CA HIS A 232 0.47 -17.07 -24.39
C HIS A 232 0.83 -16.13 -23.23
N PHE A 233 0.41 -14.86 -23.27
CA PHE A 233 0.53 -13.93 -22.15
C PHE A 233 -0.79 -13.79 -21.37
N ASN A 234 -1.84 -14.52 -21.74
CA ASN A 234 -3.04 -14.57 -20.93
C ASN A 234 -2.73 -15.35 -19.66
N GLN A 235 -3.00 -14.76 -18.50
CA GLN A 235 -2.53 -15.30 -17.23
C GLN A 235 -3.49 -15.00 -16.09
N VAL A 236 -3.46 -15.88 -15.09
CA VAL A 236 -3.98 -15.60 -13.75
C VAL A 236 -2.82 -15.45 -12.80
N ALA A 237 -2.92 -14.53 -11.84
CA ALA A 237 -1.82 -14.21 -10.96
C ALA A 237 -2.30 -13.83 -9.56
N LEU A 238 -1.40 -14.06 -8.59
CA LEU A 238 -1.47 -13.50 -7.26
C LEU A 238 -0.39 -12.43 -7.15
N GLY A 239 -0.77 -11.23 -6.75
CA GLY A 239 0.10 -10.09 -6.55
C GLY A 239 0.17 -9.69 -5.08
N ALA A 240 1.34 -9.23 -4.68
CA ALA A 240 1.60 -8.49 -3.46
C ALA A 240 2.17 -7.14 -3.86
N GLU A 241 1.44 -6.08 -3.57
CA GLU A 241 1.86 -4.72 -3.87
C GLU A 241 2.16 -3.98 -2.58
N LEU A 242 3.36 -3.42 -2.47
CA LEU A 242 3.80 -2.60 -1.35
C LEU A 242 3.97 -1.16 -1.81
N GLN A 243 3.50 -0.19 -1.04
CA GLN A 243 3.64 1.22 -1.37
C GLN A 243 4.89 1.83 -0.73
N LEU A 244 5.68 2.54 -1.53
CA LEU A 244 6.93 3.21 -1.16
C LEU A 244 6.82 4.71 -1.47
N GLY A 245 5.72 5.34 -1.05
CA GLY A 245 5.42 6.75 -1.33
C GLY A 245 4.78 6.95 -2.72
N PRO A 246 5.43 7.69 -3.65
CA PRO A 246 4.89 7.91 -5.01
C PRO A 246 5.04 6.69 -5.94
N PHE A 247 5.75 5.67 -5.49
CA PHE A 247 5.96 4.40 -6.21
C PHE A 247 5.36 3.24 -5.42
N GLY A 248 5.06 2.14 -6.12
CA GLY A 248 4.75 0.85 -5.53
C GLY A 248 5.75 -0.20 -6.00
N LEU A 249 6.01 -1.20 -5.16
CA LEU A 249 6.69 -2.43 -5.54
C LEU A 249 5.64 -3.52 -5.68
N ASN A 250 5.57 -4.14 -6.85
CA ASN A 250 4.68 -5.26 -7.12
C ASN A 250 5.51 -6.53 -7.25
N LEU A 251 5.15 -7.56 -6.49
CA LEU A 251 5.58 -8.93 -6.68
C LEU A 251 4.38 -9.75 -7.13
N SER A 252 4.50 -10.45 -8.25
CA SER A 252 3.45 -11.32 -8.75
C SER A 252 3.97 -12.70 -9.09
N VAL A 253 3.14 -13.71 -8.82
CA VAL A 253 3.30 -15.07 -9.34
C VAL A 253 2.16 -15.29 -10.32
N ASN A 254 2.50 -15.64 -11.55
CA ASN A 254 1.55 -15.80 -12.64
C ASN A 254 1.54 -17.24 -13.16
N ASN A 255 0.41 -17.63 -13.72
CA ASN A 255 0.20 -18.88 -14.43
C ASN A 255 -0.40 -18.58 -15.80
N GLU A 256 0.33 -18.90 -16.86
CA GLU A 256 -0.11 -18.75 -18.24
C GLU A 256 -1.28 -19.70 -18.53
N LEU A 257 -2.43 -19.16 -18.96
CA LEU A 257 -3.66 -19.92 -19.14
C LEU A 257 -3.55 -21.01 -20.22
N LYS A 258 -2.82 -20.74 -21.32
CA LYS A 258 -2.71 -21.67 -22.45
C LYS A 258 -1.73 -22.82 -22.19
N SER A 259 -0.66 -22.56 -21.45
CA SER A 259 0.46 -23.48 -21.29
C SER A 259 0.56 -24.08 -19.87
N ALA A 260 -0.26 -23.58 -18.94
CA ALA A 260 -0.20 -23.86 -17.49
C ALA A 260 1.20 -23.64 -16.89
N ARG A 261 2.00 -22.77 -17.50
CA ARG A 261 3.36 -22.50 -17.05
C ARG A 261 3.36 -21.37 -16.05
N MET A 262 4.04 -21.63 -14.93
CA MET A 262 4.19 -20.63 -13.88
C MET A 262 5.38 -19.72 -14.14
N GLY A 263 5.22 -18.45 -13.81
CA GLY A 263 6.26 -17.45 -13.79
C GLY A 263 6.12 -16.53 -12.57
N PHE A 264 7.07 -15.63 -12.43
CA PHE A 264 6.97 -14.53 -11.48
C PHE A 264 7.46 -13.24 -12.14
N ALA A 265 6.99 -12.11 -11.64
CA ALA A 265 7.50 -10.79 -11.99
C ALA A 265 7.57 -9.91 -10.74
N VAL A 266 8.67 -9.19 -10.60
CA VAL A 266 8.86 -8.13 -9.61
C VAL A 266 9.00 -6.82 -10.39
N GLY A 267 8.36 -5.76 -9.93
CA GLY A 267 8.35 -4.51 -10.64
C GLY A 267 8.04 -3.30 -9.80
N ILE A 268 8.23 -2.16 -10.43
CA ILE A 268 7.86 -0.85 -9.92
C ILE A 268 6.56 -0.43 -10.59
N VAL A 269 5.67 0.12 -9.79
CA VAL A 269 4.39 0.69 -10.19
C VAL A 269 4.47 2.18 -9.94
N LEU A 270 4.13 2.97 -10.95
CA LEU A 270 3.88 4.40 -10.80
C LEU A 270 2.39 4.60 -10.66
N PHE A 271 1.99 5.14 -9.51
CA PHE A 271 0.64 5.64 -9.30
C PHE A 271 0.60 7.09 -9.72
N HIS A 272 -0.38 7.46 -10.54
CA HIS A 272 -0.76 8.86 -10.57
C HIS A 272 -1.47 9.16 -9.25
N GLN A 273 -1.05 10.18 -8.52
CA GLN A 273 -1.91 10.75 -7.49
C GLN A 273 -3.14 11.33 -8.20
N PRO A 274 -4.35 11.22 -7.60
CA PRO A 274 -5.58 11.66 -8.25
C PRO A 274 -5.40 13.09 -8.76
N PHE A 275 -5.94 13.37 -9.95
CA PHE A 275 -6.10 14.74 -10.40
C PHE A 275 -6.77 15.50 -9.26
N LYS A 276 -6.03 16.43 -8.62
CA LYS A 276 -6.64 17.38 -7.69
C LYS A 276 -7.92 17.86 -8.35
N LYS A 277 -9.08 17.54 -7.78
CA LYS A 277 -10.30 18.30 -8.08
C LYS A 277 -9.89 19.74 -7.82
N ARG A 278 -9.85 20.54 -8.89
CA ARG A 278 -9.67 21.99 -8.72
C ARG A 278 -10.76 22.44 -7.72
N PRO A 279 -10.41 23.33 -6.79
CA PRO A 279 -11.34 23.83 -5.78
C PRO A 279 -12.63 24.37 -6.41
#